data_AF-A0A6B3GK05-F1
#
_entry.id   AF-A0A6B3GK05-F1
#
_cell.length_a   1.000
_cell.length_b   1.000
_cell.length_c   1.000
_cell.angle_alpha   90.00
_cell.angle_beta   90.00
_cell.angle_gamma   90.00
#
_symmetry.space_group_name_H-M   'P 1'
#
loop_
_entity.id
_entity.type
_entity.pdbx_description
1 polymer ?
#
loop_
_entity_poly.entity_id
_entity_poly.type
_entity_poly.pdbx_seq_one_letter_code
_entity_poly.pdbx_strand_id
1 'polypeptide(L)'
;WAYRADQLPSTHPITADIRDLEDAKLNFDGITYAKGASVLKQLVAYVGRDAFLEGARRYFKQHAYGNTRLGDLLSVLAETSGRDMTAWSRSWLQTAGVNTLTPVPAYDAAGVLTELAVVQEAAASHPELRPHRIAVGLYRRTPEGELTRYARAEVDVAGERTVVEALAGSERPDLILVNDDDLTYCKVRFDEGSLATLREHLGEITDPLARALCWSALWGLTRDAVLPARDFVALVLAHAGRESDIGVVQMLHAWAQSALVNYAAPDWREEGGRALAEGALRELRAAEPGSQHQLAWARFFAAVASSEEDFQLLGGLLDGTARIDGLDVEQELRWSFLSPLASHGAANEAAIDAELARDDTASGKRHHVRCLASRPSEAVKAQAWAAVVESDKLSNALVEATIAGFEQSSQRELLAPYAKRYFEVIERIWAERSIQIGMHVVRGMFPGLQDSPATLAATDAWLAEHEDAAPALRRLVLEARDDLARALRGQECDRAA
;
A
#
# COMPACT_ATOMS: atom_id res chain seq x y z
N TRP A 1 1.70 -2.31 3.18
CA TRP A 1 0.69 -3.36 3.44
C TRP A 1 0.29 -3.47 4.93
N ALA A 2 1.20 -3.25 5.89
CA ALA A 2 0.92 -3.45 7.31
C ALA A 2 -0.06 -2.42 7.84
N TYR A 3 0.15 -1.15 7.48
CA TYR A 3 -0.80 -0.08 7.82
C TYR A 3 -2.22 -0.39 7.36
N ARG A 4 -2.41 -0.96 6.16
CA ARG A 4 -3.74 -1.41 5.73
C ARG A 4 -4.28 -2.47 6.68
N ALA A 5 -3.57 -3.59 6.88
CA ALA A 5 -4.04 -4.69 7.73
C ALA A 5 -4.38 -4.23 9.16
N ASP A 6 -3.53 -3.39 9.74
CA ASP A 6 -3.70 -2.89 11.11
C ASP A 6 -4.80 -1.82 11.26
N GLN A 7 -5.29 -1.29 10.13
CA GLN A 7 -6.45 -0.39 10.06
C GLN A 7 -7.76 -1.13 9.74
N LEU A 8 -7.72 -2.40 9.33
CA LEU A 8 -8.93 -3.18 9.03
C LEU A 8 -9.70 -3.48 10.33
N PRO A 9 -11.02 -3.70 10.25
CA PRO A 9 -11.82 -4.17 11.39
C PRO A 9 -11.35 -5.51 11.96
N SER A 10 -10.64 -6.31 11.14
CA SER A 10 -10.03 -7.58 11.50
C SER A 10 -8.64 -7.45 12.12
N THR A 11 -8.19 -6.23 12.42
CA THR A 11 -6.90 -5.97 13.09
C THR A 11 -6.77 -6.78 14.37
N HIS A 12 -5.53 -7.17 14.70
CA HIS A 12 -5.22 -7.96 15.87
C HIS A 12 -3.85 -7.59 16.44
N PRO A 13 -3.55 -7.95 17.70
CA PRO A 13 -2.21 -7.81 18.26
C PRO A 13 -1.19 -8.66 17.51
N ILE A 14 0.10 -8.31 17.61
CA ILE A 14 1.18 -9.14 17.06
C ILE A 14 1.18 -10.53 17.72
N THR A 15 1.01 -10.58 19.05
CA THR A 15 0.74 -11.84 19.75
C THR A 15 -0.75 -12.13 19.74
N ALA A 16 -1.22 -12.84 18.72
CA ALA A 16 -2.60 -13.29 18.59
C ALA A 16 -2.74 -14.78 18.96
N ASP A 17 -3.87 -15.13 19.58
CA ASP A 17 -4.25 -16.52 19.81
C ASP A 17 -4.72 -17.15 18.49
N ILE A 18 -4.12 -18.30 18.12
CA ILE A 18 -4.45 -19.04 16.90
C ILE A 18 -5.28 -20.27 17.28
N ARG A 19 -6.55 -20.30 16.91
CA ARG A 19 -7.50 -21.36 17.31
C ARG A 19 -7.53 -22.52 16.32
N ASP A 20 -7.40 -22.23 15.03
CA ASP A 20 -7.46 -23.21 13.95
C ASP A 20 -6.55 -22.85 12.75
N LEU A 21 -6.60 -23.68 11.71
CA LEU A 21 -5.80 -23.50 10.50
C LEU A 21 -6.24 -22.30 9.64
N GLU A 22 -7.50 -21.91 9.69
CA GLU A 22 -8.01 -20.77 8.91
C GLU A 22 -7.54 -19.45 9.53
N ASP A 23 -7.65 -19.35 10.86
CA ASP A 23 -7.08 -18.27 11.66
C ASP A 23 -5.57 -18.14 11.42
N ALA A 24 -4.84 -19.26 11.45
CA ALA A 24 -3.41 -19.27 11.16
C ALA A 24 -3.11 -18.69 9.77
N LYS A 25 -3.86 -19.12 8.74
CA LYS A 25 -3.68 -18.64 7.37
C LYS A 25 -4.00 -17.16 7.19
N LEU A 26 -5.05 -16.66 7.83
CA LEU A 26 -5.45 -15.27 7.73
C LEU A 26 -4.56 -14.31 8.54
N ASN A 27 -3.87 -14.80 9.56
CA ASN A 27 -2.91 -14.02 10.35
C ASN A 27 -1.48 -14.05 9.79
N PHE A 28 -1.19 -14.80 8.71
CA PHE A 28 0.04 -14.62 7.92
C PHE A 28 -0.07 -13.36 7.03
N ASP A 29 -0.11 -12.20 7.68
CA ASP A 29 -0.54 -10.96 7.04
C ASP A 29 0.41 -9.77 7.29
N GLY A 30 -0.13 -8.58 6.99
CA GLY A 30 0.33 -7.26 7.39
C GLY A 30 1.10 -7.17 8.69
N ILE A 31 0.43 -7.63 9.73
CA ILE A 31 0.74 -7.40 11.12
C ILE A 31 1.89 -8.31 11.54
N THR A 32 1.78 -9.61 11.25
CA THR A 32 2.78 -10.60 11.66
C THR A 32 4.17 -10.31 11.07
N TYR A 33 4.24 -9.93 9.79
CA TYR A 33 5.53 -9.71 9.13
C TYR A 33 6.02 -8.27 9.25
N ALA A 34 5.27 -7.32 8.69
CA ALA A 34 5.78 -5.96 8.49
C ALA A 34 5.60 -5.07 9.73
N LYS A 35 4.46 -5.16 10.45
CA LYS A 35 4.35 -4.50 11.77
C LYS A 35 5.32 -5.15 12.75
N GLY A 36 5.38 -6.49 12.81
CA GLY A 36 6.34 -7.22 13.64
C GLY A 36 7.79 -6.78 13.45
N ALA A 37 8.27 -6.71 12.20
CA ALA A 37 9.62 -6.21 11.88
C ALA A 37 9.82 -4.74 12.27
N SER A 38 8.81 -3.88 12.05
CA SER A 38 8.88 -2.46 12.43
C SER A 38 8.88 -2.26 13.95
N VAL A 39 8.16 -3.12 14.68
CA VAL A 39 8.13 -3.12 16.14
C VAL A 39 9.45 -3.63 16.73
N LEU A 40 10.14 -4.56 16.05
CA LEU A 40 11.50 -4.94 16.42
C LEU A 40 12.48 -3.76 16.26
N LYS A 41 12.37 -3.00 15.18
CA LYS A 41 13.16 -1.77 14.97
C LYS A 41 12.85 -0.72 16.05
N GLN A 42 11.58 -0.52 16.37
CA GLN A 42 11.14 0.32 17.48
C GLN A 42 11.69 -0.16 18.83
N LEU A 43 11.76 -1.46 19.07
CA LEU A 43 12.36 -2.03 20.28
C LEU A 43 13.85 -1.69 20.34
N VAL A 44 14.60 -1.89 19.25
CA VAL A 44 16.03 -1.54 19.16
C VAL A 44 16.25 -0.04 19.43
N ALA A 45 15.42 0.82 18.83
CA ALA A 45 15.47 2.26 19.08
C ALA A 45 15.16 2.59 20.54
N TYR A 46 14.12 1.97 21.12
CA TYR A 46 13.68 2.21 22.49
C TYR A 46 14.74 1.78 23.52
N VAL A 47 15.30 0.58 23.40
CA VAL A 47 16.32 0.10 24.35
C VAL A 47 17.72 0.65 24.10
N GLY A 48 17.97 1.15 22.88
CA GLY A 48 19.29 1.54 22.40
C GLY A 48 20.04 0.36 21.76
N ARG A 49 20.69 0.62 20.62
CA ARG A 49 21.33 -0.41 19.78
C ARG A 49 22.35 -1.25 20.54
N ASP A 50 23.23 -0.63 21.32
CA ASP A 50 24.29 -1.35 22.04
C ASP A 50 23.72 -2.24 23.14
N ALA A 51 22.73 -1.74 23.90
CA ALA A 51 22.03 -2.51 24.92
C ALA A 51 21.23 -3.68 24.30
N PHE A 52 20.64 -3.47 23.13
CA PHE A 52 19.97 -4.53 22.38
C PHE A 52 20.94 -5.64 21.95
N LEU A 53 22.08 -5.29 21.37
CA LEU A 53 23.08 -6.26 20.91
C LEU A 53 23.67 -7.07 22.08
N GLU A 54 23.97 -6.40 23.19
CA GLU A 54 24.41 -7.07 24.42
C GLU A 54 23.31 -7.97 24.99
N GLY A 55 22.06 -7.52 24.97
CA GLY A 55 20.90 -8.32 25.39
C GLY A 55 20.74 -9.57 24.53
N ALA A 56 20.77 -9.43 23.20
CA ALA A 56 20.71 -10.54 22.27
C ALA A 56 21.84 -11.56 22.51
N ARG A 57 23.08 -11.09 22.73
CA ARG A 57 24.23 -11.95 23.03
C ARG A 57 24.00 -12.78 24.30
N ARG A 58 23.47 -12.17 25.37
CA ARG A 58 23.14 -12.87 26.62
C ARG A 58 22.01 -13.87 26.42
N TYR A 59 20.92 -13.45 25.79
CA TYR A 59 19.76 -14.28 25.50
C TYR A 59 20.13 -15.54 24.72
N PHE A 60 20.83 -15.42 23.59
CA PHE A 60 21.25 -16.58 22.80
C PHE A 60 22.20 -17.51 23.56
N LYS A 61 23.08 -16.97 24.41
CA LYS A 61 23.99 -17.78 25.23
C LYS A 61 23.23 -18.54 26.34
N GLN A 62 22.28 -17.89 27.01
CA GLN A 62 21.52 -18.46 28.12
C GLN A 62 20.56 -19.57 27.63
N HIS A 63 19.98 -19.40 26.44
CA HIS A 63 18.95 -20.30 25.90
C HIS A 63 19.45 -21.17 24.73
N ALA A 64 20.77 -21.30 24.56
CA ALA A 64 21.36 -22.08 23.49
C ALA A 64 20.81 -23.52 23.48
N TYR A 65 20.37 -23.98 22.31
CA TYR A 65 19.83 -25.33 22.08
C TYR A 65 18.54 -25.67 22.84
N GLY A 66 17.85 -24.67 23.39
CA GLY A 66 16.56 -24.83 24.08
C GLY A 66 15.41 -24.09 23.39
N ASN A 67 14.33 -23.92 24.12
CA ASN A 67 13.15 -23.14 23.72
C ASN A 67 12.96 -21.97 24.68
N THR A 68 12.32 -20.90 24.19
CA THR A 68 12.06 -19.69 24.98
C THR A 68 10.60 -19.25 24.83
N ARG A 69 10.20 -18.36 25.74
CA ARG A 69 8.97 -17.57 25.70
C ARG A 69 9.33 -16.09 25.60
N LEU A 70 8.34 -15.26 25.28
CA LEU A 70 8.51 -13.80 25.20
C LEU A 70 9.17 -13.21 26.46
N GLY A 71 8.78 -13.69 27.66
CA GLY A 71 9.35 -13.23 28.93
C GLY A 71 10.87 -13.41 29.06
N ASP A 72 11.43 -14.45 28.44
CA ASP A 72 12.88 -14.72 28.47
C ASP A 72 13.66 -13.62 27.74
N LEU A 73 13.16 -13.17 26.58
CA LEU A 73 13.74 -12.06 25.82
C LEU A 73 13.60 -10.74 26.58
N LEU A 74 12.41 -10.46 27.12
CA LEU A 74 12.13 -9.19 27.81
C LEU A 74 12.97 -9.03 29.09
N SER A 75 13.21 -10.11 29.84
CA SER A 75 14.04 -10.08 31.06
C SER A 75 15.46 -9.60 30.74
N VAL A 76 16.08 -10.18 29.71
CA VAL A 76 17.45 -9.84 29.34
C VAL A 76 17.57 -8.41 28.81
N LEU A 77 16.57 -7.94 28.05
CA LEU A 77 16.54 -6.55 27.56
C LEU A 77 16.31 -5.54 28.68
N ALA A 78 15.49 -5.88 29.68
CA ALA A 78 15.30 -5.03 30.86
C ALA A 78 16.63 -4.88 31.64
N GLU A 79 17.38 -5.97 31.81
CA GLU A 79 18.70 -5.95 32.47
C GLU A 79 19.74 -5.08 31.75
N THR A 80 19.80 -5.13 30.41
CA THR A 80 20.84 -4.43 29.65
C THR A 80 20.50 -2.98 29.35
N SER A 81 19.21 -2.65 29.24
CA SER A 81 18.76 -1.29 28.91
C SER A 81 18.34 -0.45 30.12
N GLY A 82 17.98 -1.10 31.23
CA GLY A 82 17.39 -0.43 32.39
C GLY A 82 15.97 0.10 32.17
N ARG A 83 15.32 -0.21 31.04
CA ARG A 83 13.95 0.23 30.71
C ARG A 83 12.90 -0.80 31.10
N ASP A 84 11.67 -0.33 31.33
CA ASP A 84 10.52 -1.22 31.58
C ASP A 84 10.06 -1.91 30.29
N MET A 85 10.45 -3.18 30.15
CA MET A 85 10.04 -4.02 29.03
C MET A 85 8.64 -4.61 29.17
N THR A 86 8.06 -4.62 30.37
CA THR A 86 6.75 -5.24 30.62
C THR A 86 5.63 -4.38 30.08
N ALA A 87 5.62 -3.10 30.46
CA ALA A 87 4.63 -2.15 29.98
C ALA A 87 4.76 -1.94 28.46
N TRP A 88 6.00 -1.78 27.97
CA TRP A 88 6.29 -1.61 26.55
C TRP A 88 5.79 -2.82 25.74
N SER A 89 6.11 -4.04 26.18
CA SER A 89 5.71 -5.26 25.45
C SER A 89 4.21 -5.46 25.43
N ARG A 90 3.49 -5.16 26.53
CA ARG A 90 2.03 -5.20 26.55
C ARG A 90 1.46 -4.26 25.50
N SER A 91 1.89 -3.00 25.52
CA SER A 91 1.39 -1.97 24.61
C SER A 91 1.68 -2.28 23.14
N TRP A 92 2.89 -2.76 22.82
CA TRP A 92 3.29 -3.02 21.43
C TRP A 92 2.87 -4.38 20.86
N LEU A 93 2.91 -5.44 21.68
CA LEU A 93 2.72 -6.80 21.18
C LEU A 93 1.31 -7.34 21.44
N GLN A 94 0.66 -6.89 22.52
CA GLN A 94 -0.61 -7.44 23.01
C GLN A 94 -1.83 -6.55 22.73
N THR A 95 -1.66 -5.42 22.04
CA THR A 95 -2.77 -4.56 21.61
C THR A 95 -2.77 -4.37 20.08
N ALA A 96 -3.95 -4.13 19.51
CA ALA A 96 -4.17 -3.92 18.08
C ALA A 96 -4.22 -2.43 17.69
N GLY A 97 -4.07 -2.12 16.41
CA GLY A 97 -4.17 -0.77 15.87
C GLY A 97 -2.83 -0.05 15.73
N VAL A 98 -2.90 1.11 15.07
CA VAL A 98 -1.76 1.98 14.74
C VAL A 98 -2.01 3.41 15.24
N ASN A 99 -0.99 4.03 15.83
CA ASN A 99 -1.05 5.42 16.26
C ASN A 99 -0.72 6.38 15.12
N THR A 100 -1.34 7.55 15.15
CA THR A 100 -1.04 8.68 14.26
C THR A 100 -0.27 9.73 15.05
N LEU A 101 0.86 10.22 14.51
CA LEU A 101 1.70 11.24 15.13
C LEU A 101 1.70 12.51 14.27
N THR A 102 1.36 13.63 14.89
CA THR A 102 1.20 14.94 14.22
C THR A 102 2.09 15.98 14.90
N PRO A 103 2.98 16.68 14.18
CA PRO A 103 3.72 17.82 14.74
C PRO A 103 2.79 19.01 14.96
N VAL A 104 2.96 19.69 16.09
CA VAL A 104 2.26 20.93 16.45
C VAL A 104 3.31 21.96 16.85
N PRO A 105 3.84 22.73 15.89
CA PRO A 105 4.79 23.79 16.16
C PRO A 105 4.10 25.08 16.63
N ALA A 106 4.79 25.85 17.47
CA ALA A 106 4.47 27.22 17.82
C ALA A 106 5.69 28.11 17.57
N TYR A 107 5.46 29.30 17.01
CA TYR A 107 6.50 30.24 16.64
C TYR A 107 6.27 31.60 17.31
N ASP A 108 7.35 32.32 17.59
CA ASP A 108 7.28 33.73 17.97
C ASP A 108 7.13 34.67 16.75
N ALA A 109 7.07 35.98 17.01
CA ALA A 109 6.95 37.00 15.97
C ALA A 109 8.17 37.08 15.03
N ALA A 110 9.33 36.56 15.43
CA ALA A 110 10.53 36.50 14.60
C ALA A 110 10.62 35.20 13.79
N GLY A 111 9.66 34.29 13.94
CA GLY A 111 9.67 32.98 13.28
C GLY A 111 10.61 31.98 13.94
N VAL A 112 10.96 32.16 15.21
CA VAL A 112 11.71 31.16 15.97
C VAL A 112 10.74 30.16 16.58
N LEU A 113 11.06 28.87 16.50
CA LEU A 113 10.27 27.79 17.07
C LEU A 113 10.32 27.86 18.60
N THR A 114 9.25 28.33 19.24
CA THR A 114 9.16 28.44 20.70
C THR A 114 8.79 27.12 21.36
N GLU A 115 7.97 26.31 20.69
CA GLU A 115 7.59 24.98 21.15
C GLU A 115 7.36 24.08 19.93
N LEU A 116 7.80 22.84 20.02
CA LEU A 116 7.36 21.78 19.13
C LEU A 116 6.80 20.65 19.97
N ALA A 117 5.54 20.30 19.75
CA ALA A 117 4.95 19.12 20.34
C ALA A 117 4.60 18.08 19.27
N VAL A 118 4.58 16.82 19.68
CA VAL A 118 3.99 15.73 18.91
C VAL A 118 2.70 15.33 19.60
N VAL A 119 1.59 15.40 18.86
CA VAL A 119 0.29 14.89 19.29
C VAL A 119 0.12 13.48 18.75
N GLN A 120 -0.27 12.57 19.65
CA GLN A 120 -0.51 11.17 19.35
C GLN A 120 -2.00 10.87 19.42
N GLU A 121 -2.51 10.21 18.37
CA GLU A 121 -3.91 9.78 18.27
C GLU A 121 -4.00 8.28 18.03
N ALA A 122 -5.10 7.68 18.49
CA ALA A 122 -5.46 6.28 18.25
C ALA A 122 -6.87 6.20 17.69
N ALA A 123 -7.19 5.10 16.99
CA ALA A 123 -8.57 4.87 16.56
C ALA A 123 -9.48 4.67 17.78
N ALA A 124 -10.69 5.23 17.77
CA ALA A 124 -11.62 5.10 18.90
C ALA A 124 -11.95 3.63 19.26
N SER A 125 -11.94 2.73 18.27
CA SER A 125 -12.15 1.29 18.48
C SER A 125 -10.95 0.59 19.16
N HIS A 126 -9.77 1.21 19.10
CA HIS A 126 -8.52 0.70 19.66
C HIS A 126 -7.73 1.85 20.30
N PRO A 127 -8.18 2.40 21.45
CA PRO A 127 -7.70 3.68 21.98
C PRO A 127 -6.33 3.62 22.67
N GLU A 128 -5.52 2.59 22.39
CA GLU A 128 -4.19 2.43 22.98
C GLU A 128 -3.23 3.48 22.38
N LEU A 129 -2.68 4.34 23.23
CA LEU A 129 -1.60 5.27 22.89
C LEU A 129 -0.27 4.64 23.28
N ARG A 130 0.51 4.20 22.29
CA ARG A 130 1.73 3.44 22.54
C ARG A 130 2.89 4.36 22.91
N PRO A 131 3.86 3.86 23.71
CA PRO A 131 5.11 4.57 23.91
C PRO A 131 5.96 4.43 22.65
N HIS A 132 6.21 5.53 21.94
CA HIS A 132 7.06 5.57 20.77
C HIS A 132 8.43 6.17 21.10
N ARG A 133 9.46 5.67 20.42
CA ARG A 133 10.80 6.28 20.35
C ARG A 133 10.94 6.74 18.92
N ILE A 134 10.98 8.03 18.70
CA ILE A 134 11.04 8.61 17.36
C ILE A 134 12.21 9.56 17.24
N ALA A 135 12.60 9.86 16.01
CA ALA A 135 13.30 11.09 15.71
C ALA A 135 12.33 12.10 15.09
N VAL A 136 12.55 13.38 15.37
CA VAL A 136 11.89 14.50 14.70
C VAL A 136 12.97 15.30 13.99
N GLY A 137 12.83 15.39 12.66
CA GLY A 137 13.74 16.12 11.79
C GLY A 137 13.17 17.47 11.37
N LEU A 138 14.00 18.52 11.40
CA LEU A 138 13.67 19.84 10.86
C LEU A 138 14.45 20.04 9.56
N TYR A 139 13.73 20.40 8.50
CA TYR A 139 14.27 20.55 7.17
C TYR A 139 14.13 21.99 6.69
N ARG A 140 15.13 22.45 5.94
CA ARG A 140 15.12 23.76 5.29
C ARG A 140 15.55 23.63 3.84
N ARG A 141 15.00 24.50 3.00
CA ARG A 141 15.43 24.67 1.63
C ARG A 141 16.73 25.47 1.60
N THR A 142 17.72 24.97 0.88
CA THR A 142 18.99 25.66 0.65
C THR A 142 18.87 26.63 -0.53
N PRO A 143 19.77 27.62 -0.66
CA PRO A 143 19.84 28.49 -1.84
C PRO A 143 19.99 27.72 -3.16
N GLU A 144 20.58 26.52 -3.12
CA GLU A 144 20.78 25.62 -4.25
C GLU A 144 19.49 24.88 -4.66
N GLY A 145 18.42 25.00 -3.86
CA GLY A 145 17.13 24.37 -4.13
C GLY A 145 17.01 22.94 -3.60
N GLU A 146 17.84 22.54 -2.64
CA GLU A 146 17.74 21.26 -1.96
C GLU A 146 16.97 21.40 -0.64
N LEU A 147 16.18 20.41 -0.24
CA LEU A 147 15.52 20.36 1.05
C LEU A 147 16.31 19.43 1.99
N THR A 148 17.01 20.00 2.95
CA THR A 148 18.00 19.28 3.78
C THR A 148 17.68 19.38 5.26
N ARG A 149 18.01 18.32 6.02
CA ARG A 149 17.84 18.28 7.47
C ARG A 149 18.90 19.15 8.14
N TYR A 150 18.49 20.17 8.90
CA TYR A 150 19.40 21.05 9.65
C TYR A 150 19.36 20.83 11.16
N ALA A 151 18.29 20.23 11.69
CA ALA A 151 18.21 19.83 13.10
C ALA A 151 17.45 18.51 13.26
N ARG A 152 17.75 17.78 14.35
CA ARG A 152 17.14 16.49 14.68
C ARG A 152 17.15 16.29 16.18
N ALA A 153 16.07 15.75 16.73
CA ALA A 153 16.03 15.27 18.11
C ALA A 153 15.34 13.91 18.21
N GLU A 154 15.86 13.03 19.07
CA GLU A 154 15.13 11.82 19.47
C GLU A 154 14.35 12.07 20.76
N VAL A 155 13.12 11.56 20.80
CA VAL A 155 12.20 11.77 21.91
C VAL A 155 11.34 10.53 22.13
N ASP A 156 11.03 10.27 23.40
CA ASP A 156 10.04 9.27 23.79
C ASP A 156 8.66 9.96 23.80
N VAL A 157 7.80 9.61 22.84
CA VAL A 157 6.41 10.10 22.79
C VAL A 157 5.54 9.16 23.61
N ALA A 158 4.90 9.72 24.63
CA ALA A 158 4.01 8.99 25.53
C ALA A 158 2.79 9.85 25.87
N GLY A 159 1.62 9.20 25.92
CA GLY A 159 0.35 9.90 26.08
C GLY A 159 -0.07 10.68 24.83
N GLU A 160 -1.02 11.60 25.00
CA GLU A 160 -1.65 12.34 23.90
C GLU A 160 -0.76 13.46 23.34
N ARG A 161 0.10 14.06 24.16
CA ARG A 161 0.96 15.19 23.78
C ARG A 161 2.33 15.06 24.44
N THR A 162 3.38 15.20 23.65
CA THR A 162 4.77 15.24 24.13
C THR A 162 5.51 16.43 23.53
N VAL A 163 6.14 17.25 24.37
CA VAL A 163 6.96 18.39 23.94
C VAL A 163 8.37 17.92 23.60
N VAL A 164 8.92 18.41 22.49
CA VAL A 164 10.28 18.11 21.99
C VAL A 164 11.20 19.29 22.33
N GLU A 165 11.59 19.38 23.60
CA GLU A 165 12.36 20.52 24.12
C GLU A 165 13.66 20.79 23.37
N ALA A 166 14.34 19.73 22.90
CA ALA A 166 15.63 19.80 22.23
C ALA A 166 15.62 20.57 20.89
N LEU A 167 14.44 20.84 20.32
CA LEU A 167 14.29 21.59 19.07
C LEU A 167 13.82 23.03 19.28
N ALA A 168 13.44 23.42 20.50
CA ALA A 168 13.08 24.80 20.81
C ALA A 168 14.25 25.76 20.56
N GLY A 169 13.94 26.95 20.02
CA GLY A 169 14.93 27.95 19.60
C GLY A 169 15.45 27.77 18.18
N SER A 170 15.03 26.71 17.46
CA SER A 170 15.38 26.55 16.04
C SER A 170 14.71 27.63 15.18
N GLU A 171 15.37 28.05 14.10
CA GLU A 171 14.71 28.81 13.03
C GLU A 171 13.51 28.01 12.49
N ARG A 172 12.49 28.70 11.96
CA ARG A 172 11.31 28.03 11.38
C ARG A 172 11.72 27.08 10.26
N PRO A 173 11.38 25.77 10.35
CA PRO A 173 11.61 24.82 9.29
C PRO A 173 10.62 25.01 8.14
N ASP A 174 11.03 24.60 6.94
CA ASP A 174 10.14 24.43 5.80
C ASP A 174 9.36 23.10 5.92
N LEU A 175 9.95 22.08 6.53
CA LEU A 175 9.32 20.78 6.79
C LEU A 175 9.72 20.23 8.16
N ILE A 176 8.72 19.76 8.90
CA ILE A 176 8.86 18.98 10.13
C ILE A 176 8.47 17.53 9.83
N LEU A 177 9.45 16.63 9.89
CA LEU A 177 9.23 15.20 9.70
C LEU A 177 9.23 14.49 11.07
N VAL A 178 8.05 14.08 11.52
CA VAL A 178 7.91 13.19 12.68
C VAL A 178 8.22 11.76 12.27
N ASN A 179 8.86 10.99 13.16
CA ASN A 179 9.38 9.66 12.86
C ASN A 179 10.41 9.65 11.72
N ASP A 180 11.24 10.69 11.68
CA ASP A 180 12.45 10.71 10.87
C ASP A 180 13.36 9.51 11.21
N ASP A 181 14.20 9.10 10.27
CA ASP A 181 14.96 7.85 10.25
C ASP A 181 14.12 6.57 10.44
N ASP A 182 12.78 6.68 10.37
CA ASP A 182 11.83 5.57 10.44
C ASP A 182 12.05 4.70 11.70
N LEU A 183 12.14 5.29 12.90
CA LEU A 183 12.45 4.53 14.12
C LEU A 183 11.26 3.73 14.66
N THR A 184 10.03 4.16 14.37
CA THR A 184 8.80 3.57 14.91
C THR A 184 7.80 3.13 13.85
N TYR A 185 6.83 2.32 14.26
CA TYR A 185 5.66 1.99 13.45
C TYR A 185 4.52 2.94 13.80
N CYS A 186 4.28 3.95 12.96
CA CYS A 186 3.22 4.92 13.14
C CYS A 186 2.78 5.50 11.79
N LYS A 187 1.60 6.13 11.77
CA LYS A 187 1.21 7.01 10.68
C LYS A 187 1.69 8.42 10.98
N VAL A 188 2.35 9.05 10.02
CA VAL A 188 2.81 10.43 10.14
C VAL A 188 1.78 11.37 9.53
N ARG A 189 1.58 12.51 10.19
CA ARG A 189 0.84 13.68 9.69
C ARG A 189 1.78 14.88 9.66
N PHE A 190 1.33 15.91 8.96
CA PHE A 190 2.05 17.15 8.76
C PHE A 190 1.24 18.31 9.30
N ASP A 191 1.93 19.33 9.80
CA ASP A 191 1.35 20.66 9.92
C ASP A 191 1.13 21.27 8.52
N GLU A 192 0.37 22.36 8.46
CA GLU A 192 0.01 23.01 7.20
C GLU A 192 1.23 23.48 6.40
N GLY A 193 2.26 24.02 7.08
CA GLY A 193 3.48 24.51 6.43
C GLY A 193 4.28 23.36 5.81
N SER A 194 4.48 22.29 6.58
CA SER A 194 5.11 21.07 6.07
C SER A 194 4.38 20.49 4.86
N LEU A 195 3.05 20.41 4.90
CA LEU A 195 2.27 19.88 3.78
C LEU A 195 2.36 20.76 2.53
N ALA A 196 2.36 22.09 2.69
CA ALA A 196 2.58 23.03 1.59
C ALA A 196 3.97 22.83 0.95
N THR A 197 5.02 22.72 1.78
CA THR A 197 6.38 22.43 1.31
C THR A 197 6.45 21.11 0.53
N LEU A 198 5.79 20.04 1.01
CA LEU A 198 5.77 18.77 0.28
C LEU A 198 5.04 18.85 -1.07
N ARG A 199 4.00 19.68 -1.20
CA ARG A 199 3.33 19.89 -2.49
C ARG A 199 4.28 20.42 -3.56
N GLU A 200 5.15 21.36 -3.18
CA GLU A 200 6.00 22.07 -4.12
C GLU A 200 7.42 21.48 -4.25
N HIS A 201 7.94 20.87 -3.19
CA HIS A 201 9.38 20.58 -3.06
C HIS A 201 9.70 19.16 -2.56
N LEU A 202 8.76 18.21 -2.57
CA LEU A 202 8.99 16.84 -2.10
C LEU A 202 10.18 16.15 -2.79
N GLY A 203 10.32 16.32 -4.11
CA GLY A 203 11.44 15.76 -4.87
C GLY A 203 12.80 16.43 -4.61
N GLU A 204 12.84 17.54 -3.87
CA GLU A 204 14.07 18.24 -3.50
C GLU A 204 14.68 17.75 -2.17
N ILE A 205 13.94 16.93 -1.39
CA ILE A 205 14.46 16.34 -0.16
C ILE A 205 15.66 15.45 -0.52
N THR A 206 16.82 15.66 0.07
CA THR A 206 18.03 14.93 -0.35
C THR A 206 18.12 13.52 0.21
N ASP A 207 17.61 13.30 1.44
CA ASP A 207 17.61 11.99 2.10
C ASP A 207 16.53 11.05 1.51
N PRO A 208 16.90 9.90 0.92
CA PRO A 208 15.94 9.00 0.29
C PRO A 208 14.95 8.35 1.28
N LEU A 209 15.37 8.10 2.53
CA LEU A 209 14.49 7.52 3.54
C LEU A 209 13.46 8.57 4.00
N ALA A 210 13.87 9.82 4.21
CA ALA A 210 12.97 10.92 4.52
C ALA A 210 11.93 11.14 3.40
N ARG A 211 12.34 11.07 2.13
CA ARG A 211 11.40 11.09 0.99
C ARG A 211 10.42 9.93 1.04
N ALA A 212 10.90 8.70 1.21
CA ALA A 212 10.04 7.52 1.29
C ALA A 212 9.01 7.60 2.44
N LEU A 213 9.42 8.15 3.59
CA LEU A 213 8.53 8.44 4.71
C LEU A 213 7.46 9.47 4.36
N CYS A 214 7.84 10.55 3.68
CA CYS A 214 6.89 11.57 3.21
C CYS A 214 5.88 10.97 2.22
N TRP A 215 6.32 10.16 1.27
CA TRP A 215 5.44 9.44 0.34
C TRP A 215 4.46 8.52 1.07
N SER A 216 4.95 7.74 2.03
CA SER A 216 4.13 6.84 2.83
C SER A 216 3.07 7.61 3.64
N ALA A 217 3.44 8.75 4.21
CA ALA A 217 2.54 9.62 4.97
C ALA A 217 1.48 10.27 4.06
N LEU A 218 1.87 10.75 2.87
CA LEU A 218 0.96 11.30 1.86
C LEU A 218 -0.03 10.24 1.37
N TRP A 219 0.42 9.03 1.09
CA TRP A 219 -0.47 7.91 0.76
C TRP A 219 -1.43 7.57 1.91
N GLY A 220 -0.94 7.62 3.15
CA GLY A 220 -1.77 7.49 4.35
C GLY A 220 -2.83 8.59 4.45
N LEU A 221 -2.52 9.84 4.13
CA LEU A 221 -3.48 10.94 4.07
C LEU A 221 -4.57 10.69 3.02
N THR A 222 -4.19 10.20 1.83
CA THR A 222 -5.14 9.86 0.76
C THR A 222 -6.09 8.74 1.18
N ARG A 223 -5.55 7.65 1.74
CA ARG A 223 -6.36 6.52 2.22
C ARG A 223 -7.30 6.88 3.37
N ASP A 224 -6.99 7.90 4.14
CA ASP A 224 -7.84 8.36 5.23
C ASP A 224 -8.80 9.49 4.83
N ALA A 225 -8.89 9.80 3.52
CA ALA A 225 -9.75 10.85 2.98
C ALA A 225 -9.43 12.25 3.55
N VAL A 226 -8.14 12.53 3.77
CA VAL A 226 -7.62 13.84 4.20
C VAL A 226 -6.97 14.59 3.04
N LEU A 227 -6.22 13.88 2.19
CA LEU A 227 -5.64 14.42 0.96
C LEU A 227 -6.47 13.92 -0.23
N PRO A 228 -6.97 14.80 -1.12
CA PRO A 228 -7.65 14.39 -2.34
C PRO A 228 -6.80 13.44 -3.19
N ALA A 229 -7.44 12.46 -3.83
CA ALA A 229 -6.72 11.50 -4.67
C ALA A 229 -6.03 12.17 -5.86
N ARG A 230 -6.67 13.19 -6.46
CA ARG A 230 -6.08 14.00 -7.55
C ARG A 230 -4.82 14.75 -7.12
N ASP A 231 -4.78 15.24 -5.87
CA ASP A 231 -3.59 15.91 -5.32
C ASP A 231 -2.44 14.90 -5.15
N PHE A 232 -2.75 13.69 -4.69
CA PHE A 232 -1.74 12.63 -4.59
C PHE A 232 -1.21 12.21 -5.96
N VAL A 233 -2.07 12.09 -6.96
CA VAL A 233 -1.67 11.82 -8.35
C VAL A 233 -0.79 12.96 -8.88
N ALA A 234 -1.16 14.22 -8.65
CA ALA A 234 -0.38 15.39 -9.05
C ALA A 234 1.00 15.41 -8.39
N LEU A 235 1.09 15.07 -7.10
CA LEU A 235 2.36 14.92 -6.38
C LEU A 235 3.26 13.88 -7.04
N VAL A 236 2.74 12.67 -7.33
CA VAL A 236 3.50 11.62 -8.02
C VAL A 236 4.00 12.10 -9.37
N LEU A 237 3.13 12.74 -10.16
CA LEU A 237 3.49 13.30 -11.47
C LEU A 237 4.57 14.38 -11.41
N ALA A 238 4.59 15.18 -10.34
CA ALA A 238 5.55 16.28 -10.17
C ALA A 238 6.92 15.82 -9.64
N HIS A 239 6.94 14.77 -8.80
CA HIS A 239 8.12 14.46 -7.98
C HIS A 239 8.67 13.04 -8.15
N ALA A 240 7.89 12.05 -8.60
CA ALA A 240 8.35 10.66 -8.63
C ALA A 240 9.51 10.42 -9.63
N GLY A 241 9.63 11.24 -10.67
CA GLY A 241 10.76 11.18 -11.62
C GLY A 241 12.13 11.47 -10.97
N ARG A 242 12.15 12.13 -9.80
CA ARG A 242 13.37 12.41 -9.03
C ARG A 242 13.72 11.33 -8.02
N GLU A 243 12.88 10.30 -7.85
CA GLU A 243 13.18 9.25 -6.90
C GLU A 243 14.32 8.36 -7.39
N SER A 244 15.29 8.17 -6.49
CA SER A 244 16.49 7.39 -6.76
C SER A 244 16.34 5.89 -6.46
N ASP A 245 15.42 5.55 -5.56
CA ASP A 245 15.19 4.16 -5.15
C ASP A 245 14.09 3.51 -6.01
N ILE A 246 14.46 2.45 -6.71
CA ILE A 246 13.56 1.75 -7.64
C ILE A 246 12.35 1.11 -6.94
N GLY A 247 12.52 0.66 -5.69
CA GLY A 247 11.43 0.10 -4.89
C GLY A 247 10.40 1.17 -4.53
N VAL A 248 10.86 2.38 -4.20
CA VAL A 248 9.98 3.53 -3.97
C VAL A 248 9.23 3.91 -5.25
N VAL A 249 9.90 4.00 -6.40
CA VAL A 249 9.24 4.31 -7.69
C VAL A 249 8.14 3.30 -8.03
N GLN A 250 8.43 2.00 -7.92
CA GLN A 250 7.44 0.95 -8.18
C GLN A 250 6.26 1.00 -7.21
N MET A 251 6.51 1.34 -5.94
CA MET A 251 5.46 1.54 -4.95
C MET A 251 4.60 2.76 -5.29
N LEU A 252 5.19 3.87 -5.72
CA LEU A 252 4.46 5.07 -6.16
C LEU A 252 3.58 4.79 -7.38
N HIS A 253 4.07 4.01 -8.35
CA HIS A 253 3.27 3.56 -9.49
C HIS A 253 2.02 2.78 -9.03
N ALA A 254 2.20 1.82 -8.13
CA ALA A 254 1.09 1.04 -7.58
C ALA A 254 0.09 1.92 -6.80
N TRP A 255 0.59 2.89 -6.02
CA TRP A 255 -0.26 3.82 -5.27
C TRP A 255 -0.97 4.83 -6.16
N ALA A 256 -0.33 5.36 -7.19
CA ALA A 256 -0.96 6.26 -8.17
C ALA A 256 -2.09 5.55 -8.93
N GLN A 257 -1.86 4.30 -9.37
CA GLN A 257 -2.90 3.49 -9.98
C GLN A 257 -4.04 3.21 -8.98
N SER A 258 -3.71 2.88 -7.72
CA SER A 258 -4.72 2.65 -6.69
C SER A 258 -5.52 3.91 -6.36
N ALA A 259 -4.88 5.08 -6.30
CA ALA A 259 -5.50 6.39 -6.10
C ALA A 259 -6.52 6.66 -7.20
N LEU A 260 -6.11 6.53 -8.47
CA LEU A 260 -6.99 6.72 -9.62
C LEU A 260 -8.17 5.73 -9.63
N VAL A 261 -7.91 4.45 -9.40
CA VAL A 261 -8.93 3.41 -9.55
C VAL A 261 -9.94 3.43 -8.40
N ASN A 262 -9.50 3.64 -7.16
CA ASN A 262 -10.34 3.43 -5.97
C ASN A 262 -10.73 4.73 -5.24
N TYR A 263 -9.89 5.76 -5.27
CA TYR A 263 -10.07 6.95 -4.42
C TYR A 263 -10.45 8.20 -5.20
N ALA A 264 -10.11 8.29 -6.49
CA ALA A 264 -10.51 9.41 -7.33
C ALA A 264 -12.01 9.43 -7.59
N ALA A 265 -12.59 10.63 -7.58
CA ALA A 265 -13.98 10.85 -7.95
C ALA A 265 -14.25 10.28 -9.36
N PRO A 266 -15.34 9.51 -9.58
CA PRO A 266 -15.60 8.85 -10.85
C PRO A 266 -15.46 9.75 -12.09
N ASP A 267 -15.98 10.97 -12.02
CA ASP A 267 -16.00 11.94 -13.12
C ASP A 267 -14.61 12.49 -13.49
N TRP A 268 -13.60 12.34 -12.62
CA TRP A 268 -12.23 12.79 -12.88
C TRP A 268 -11.31 11.67 -13.40
N ARG A 269 -11.71 10.40 -13.31
CA ARG A 269 -10.83 9.25 -13.59
C ARG A 269 -10.30 9.22 -15.03
N GLU A 270 -11.11 9.65 -15.99
CA GLU A 270 -10.67 9.73 -17.39
C GLU A 270 -9.57 10.78 -17.57
N GLU A 271 -9.72 11.96 -16.94
CA GLU A 271 -8.72 13.01 -16.96
C GLU A 271 -7.44 12.58 -16.22
N GLY A 272 -7.58 12.06 -15.00
CA GLY A 272 -6.46 11.56 -14.20
C GLY A 272 -5.72 10.39 -14.88
N GLY A 273 -6.45 9.51 -15.58
CA GLY A 273 -5.87 8.41 -16.36
C GLY A 273 -5.00 8.93 -17.51
N ARG A 274 -5.50 9.90 -18.28
CA ARG A 274 -4.73 10.56 -19.34
C ARG A 274 -3.49 11.26 -18.78
N ALA A 275 -3.64 12.02 -17.69
CA ALA A 275 -2.51 12.69 -17.04
C ALA A 275 -1.42 11.72 -16.56
N LEU A 276 -1.82 10.56 -16.00
CA LEU A 276 -0.90 9.51 -15.59
C LEU A 276 -0.19 8.86 -16.78
N ALA A 277 -0.89 8.55 -17.87
CA ALA A 277 -0.29 7.98 -19.07
C ALA A 277 0.72 8.94 -19.72
N GLU A 278 0.35 10.22 -19.87
CA GLU A 278 1.25 11.24 -20.38
C GLU A 278 2.48 11.42 -19.48
N GLY A 279 2.29 11.47 -18.17
CA GLY A 279 3.38 11.55 -17.20
C GLY A 279 4.31 10.35 -17.25
N ALA A 280 3.77 9.14 -17.23
CA ALA A 280 4.55 7.91 -17.31
C ALA A 280 5.36 7.84 -18.62
N LEU A 281 4.79 8.28 -19.75
CA LEU A 281 5.51 8.34 -21.02
C LEU A 281 6.61 9.40 -21.04
N ARG A 282 6.38 10.57 -20.43
CA ARG A 282 7.43 11.60 -20.26
C ARG A 282 8.61 11.05 -19.45
N GLU A 283 8.33 10.44 -18.30
CA GLU A 283 9.37 9.89 -17.42
C GLU A 283 10.07 8.68 -18.06
N LEU A 284 9.34 7.82 -18.79
CA LEU A 284 9.93 6.75 -19.58
C LEU A 284 10.97 7.27 -20.60
N ARG A 285 10.67 8.38 -21.27
CA ARG A 285 11.59 9.01 -22.24
C ARG A 285 12.74 9.78 -21.58
N ALA A 286 12.54 10.29 -20.36
CA ALA A 286 13.54 11.05 -19.63
C ALA A 286 14.51 10.17 -18.83
N ALA A 287 14.09 8.96 -18.44
CA ALA A 287 14.91 8.01 -17.68
C ALA A 287 16.19 7.63 -18.43
N GLU A 288 17.25 7.33 -17.67
CA GLU A 288 18.52 6.87 -18.23
C GLU A 288 18.31 5.61 -19.11
N PRO A 289 18.76 5.61 -20.37
CA PRO A 289 18.58 4.48 -21.29
C PRO A 289 19.14 3.17 -20.72
N GLY A 290 18.33 2.10 -20.74
CA GLY A 290 18.70 0.78 -20.22
C GLY A 290 18.65 0.66 -18.69
N SER A 291 18.21 1.70 -17.98
CA SER A 291 18.11 1.68 -16.51
C SER A 291 16.88 0.92 -16.00
N GLN A 292 16.93 0.49 -14.74
CA GLN A 292 15.77 -0.09 -14.06
C GLN A 292 14.61 0.91 -13.94
N HIS A 293 14.92 2.21 -13.80
CA HIS A 293 13.92 3.28 -13.79
C HIS A 293 13.16 3.33 -15.12
N GLN A 294 13.89 3.28 -16.25
CA GLN A 294 13.27 3.24 -17.57
C GLN A 294 12.32 2.05 -17.71
N LEU A 295 12.75 0.85 -17.29
CA LEU A 295 11.90 -0.34 -17.30
C LEU A 295 10.66 -0.20 -16.40
N ALA A 296 10.79 0.40 -15.21
CA ALA A 296 9.67 0.62 -14.30
C ALA A 296 8.66 1.62 -14.89
N TRP A 297 9.11 2.70 -15.50
CA TRP A 297 8.25 3.66 -16.20
C TRP A 297 7.59 3.05 -17.44
N ALA A 298 8.27 2.15 -18.17
CA ALA A 298 7.67 1.43 -19.29
C ALA A 298 6.50 0.55 -18.86
N ARG A 299 6.69 -0.21 -17.78
CA ARG A 299 5.62 -1.03 -17.19
C ARG A 299 4.48 -0.18 -16.65
N PHE A 300 4.79 0.95 -16.01
CA PHE A 300 3.77 1.85 -15.50
C PHE A 300 2.97 2.50 -16.62
N PHE A 301 3.63 3.03 -17.65
CA PHE A 301 2.97 3.56 -18.85
C PHE A 301 2.00 2.53 -19.44
N ALA A 302 2.44 1.29 -19.62
CA ALA A 302 1.55 0.23 -20.11
C ALA A 302 0.36 -0.02 -19.17
N ALA A 303 0.56 0.00 -17.85
CA ALA A 303 -0.49 -0.21 -16.87
C ALA A 303 -1.53 0.94 -16.77
N VAL A 304 -1.19 2.15 -17.25
CA VAL A 304 -2.09 3.32 -17.24
C VAL A 304 -2.50 3.80 -18.64
N ALA A 305 -1.99 3.17 -19.70
CA ALA A 305 -2.35 3.44 -21.08
C ALA A 305 -3.88 3.39 -21.26
N SER A 306 -4.44 4.44 -21.84
CA SER A 306 -5.90 4.63 -21.92
C SER A 306 -6.39 5.24 -23.22
N SER A 307 -5.49 5.82 -24.04
CA SER A 307 -5.83 6.41 -25.33
C SER A 307 -5.48 5.51 -26.52
N GLU A 308 -6.06 5.80 -27.68
CA GLU A 308 -5.71 5.09 -28.92
C GLU A 308 -4.23 5.28 -29.28
N GLU A 309 -3.69 6.47 -29.06
CA GLU A 309 -2.28 6.78 -29.28
C GLU A 309 -1.36 5.96 -28.37
N ASP A 310 -1.74 5.76 -27.11
CA ASP A 310 -0.99 4.91 -26.18
C ASP A 310 -0.95 3.46 -26.69
N PHE A 311 -2.12 2.94 -27.11
CA PHE A 311 -2.23 1.57 -27.61
C PHE A 311 -1.46 1.38 -28.93
N GLN A 312 -1.47 2.37 -29.83
CA GLN A 312 -0.65 2.36 -31.05
C GLN A 312 0.85 2.34 -30.70
N LEU A 313 1.29 3.11 -29.71
CA LEU A 313 2.68 3.09 -29.25
C LEU A 313 3.06 1.73 -28.65
N LEU A 314 2.25 1.17 -27.75
CA LEU A 314 2.49 -0.15 -27.16
C LEU A 314 2.55 -1.26 -28.23
N GLY A 315 1.61 -1.27 -29.17
CA GLY A 315 1.62 -2.19 -30.31
C GLY A 315 2.87 -2.01 -31.18
N GLY A 316 3.24 -0.76 -31.47
CA GLY A 316 4.45 -0.47 -32.23
C GLY A 316 5.75 -0.93 -31.54
N LEU A 317 5.82 -0.83 -30.20
CA LEU A 317 6.95 -1.33 -29.41
C LEU A 317 6.99 -2.87 -29.40
N LEU A 318 5.83 -3.54 -29.38
CA LEU A 318 5.73 -5.01 -29.46
C LEU A 318 6.18 -5.56 -30.82
N ASP A 319 5.80 -4.87 -31.89
CA ASP A 319 6.08 -5.29 -33.28
C ASP A 319 7.42 -4.76 -33.82
N GLY A 320 8.08 -3.87 -33.06
CA GLY A 320 9.36 -3.26 -33.41
C GLY A 320 9.28 -2.14 -34.46
N THR A 321 8.07 -1.62 -34.73
CA THR A 321 7.82 -0.48 -35.63
C THR A 321 7.96 0.87 -34.93
N ALA A 322 7.88 0.89 -33.59
CA ALA A 322 8.24 2.02 -32.73
C ALA A 322 9.43 1.66 -31.84
N ARG A 323 10.15 2.67 -31.33
CA ARG A 323 11.35 2.49 -30.48
C ARG A 323 11.44 3.59 -29.41
N ILE A 324 11.99 3.22 -28.26
CA ILE A 324 12.47 4.13 -27.21
C ILE A 324 13.91 3.76 -26.95
N ASP A 325 14.82 4.75 -26.98
CA ASP A 325 16.25 4.52 -26.85
C ASP A 325 16.59 3.83 -25.51
N GLY A 326 17.32 2.72 -25.59
CA GLY A 326 17.71 1.91 -24.42
C GLY A 326 16.64 0.98 -23.85
N LEU A 327 15.41 1.02 -24.37
CA LEU A 327 14.34 0.14 -23.91
C LEU A 327 14.35 -1.19 -24.68
N ASP A 328 14.90 -2.22 -24.06
CA ASP A 328 14.82 -3.58 -24.57
C ASP A 328 13.49 -4.24 -24.18
N VAL A 329 12.68 -4.58 -25.19
CA VAL A 329 11.35 -5.20 -25.00
C VAL A 329 11.48 -6.71 -24.85
N GLU A 330 12.02 -7.12 -23.70
CA GLU A 330 12.14 -8.53 -23.29
C GLU A 330 10.79 -9.18 -22.95
N GLN A 331 10.78 -10.50 -22.79
CA GLN A 331 9.55 -11.31 -22.71
C GLN A 331 8.54 -10.85 -21.65
N GLU A 332 8.98 -10.54 -20.44
CA GLU A 332 8.07 -10.06 -19.37
C GLU A 332 7.51 -8.66 -19.68
N LEU A 333 8.26 -7.80 -20.39
CA LEU A 333 7.77 -6.49 -20.82
C LEU A 333 6.77 -6.64 -21.98
N ARG A 334 6.96 -7.62 -22.87
CA ARG A 334 6.00 -7.93 -23.94
C ARG A 334 4.63 -8.27 -23.37
N TRP A 335 4.56 -9.12 -22.34
CA TRP A 335 3.30 -9.39 -21.65
C TRP A 335 2.71 -8.15 -20.96
N SER A 336 3.57 -7.30 -20.38
CA SER A 336 3.14 -6.04 -19.77
C SER A 336 2.50 -5.07 -20.79
N PHE A 337 2.98 -5.05 -22.04
CA PHE A 337 2.41 -4.25 -23.13
C PHE A 337 1.17 -4.90 -23.75
N LEU A 338 1.14 -6.23 -23.83
CA LEU A 338 0.01 -6.95 -24.40
C LEU A 338 -1.23 -6.93 -23.49
N SER A 339 -1.03 -6.92 -22.16
CA SER A 339 -2.12 -6.89 -21.18
C SER A 339 -3.11 -5.73 -21.37
N PRO A 340 -2.70 -4.45 -21.43
CA PRO A 340 -3.62 -3.33 -21.68
C PRO A 340 -4.23 -3.37 -23.09
N LEU A 341 -3.50 -3.86 -24.11
CA LEU A 341 -4.04 -4.03 -25.45
C LEU A 341 -5.17 -5.08 -25.47
N ALA A 342 -4.99 -6.19 -24.77
CA ALA A 342 -6.00 -7.22 -24.63
C ALA A 342 -7.23 -6.70 -23.86
N SER A 343 -7.02 -6.01 -22.73
CA SER A 343 -8.12 -5.51 -21.90
C SER A 343 -8.92 -4.38 -22.55
N HIS A 344 -8.34 -3.63 -23.48
CA HIS A 344 -9.08 -2.62 -24.26
C HIS A 344 -9.54 -3.12 -25.64
N GLY A 345 -9.31 -4.41 -25.94
CA GLY A 345 -9.75 -5.03 -27.19
C GLY A 345 -8.90 -4.70 -28.42
N ALA A 346 -7.77 -4.01 -28.24
CA ALA A 346 -6.79 -3.74 -29.29
C ALA A 346 -5.97 -4.99 -29.69
N ALA A 347 -5.89 -5.99 -28.81
CA ALA A 347 -5.32 -7.31 -29.12
C ALA A 347 -6.38 -8.42 -28.98
N ASN A 348 -6.44 -9.31 -29.98
CA ASN A 348 -7.37 -10.44 -30.03
C ASN A 348 -6.74 -11.75 -29.51
N GLU A 349 -7.53 -12.83 -29.50
CA GLU A 349 -7.07 -14.17 -29.09
C GLU A 349 -5.79 -14.60 -29.82
N ALA A 350 -5.75 -14.43 -31.13
CA ALA A 350 -4.64 -14.88 -31.97
C ALA A 350 -3.33 -14.15 -31.63
N ALA A 351 -3.39 -12.86 -31.31
CA ALA A 351 -2.22 -12.11 -30.85
C ALA A 351 -1.71 -12.64 -29.50
N ILE A 352 -2.62 -12.97 -28.58
CA ILE A 352 -2.32 -13.51 -27.26
C ILE A 352 -1.72 -14.93 -27.37
N ASP A 353 -2.28 -15.79 -28.22
CA ASP A 353 -1.75 -17.13 -28.49
C ASP A 353 -0.38 -17.08 -29.17
N ALA A 354 -0.17 -16.12 -30.09
CA ALA A 354 1.12 -15.93 -30.74
C ALA A 354 2.21 -15.52 -29.74
N GLU A 355 1.86 -14.75 -28.70
CA GLU A 355 2.81 -14.41 -27.63
C GLU A 355 3.08 -15.61 -26.71
N LEU A 356 2.06 -16.43 -26.38
CA LEU A 356 2.28 -17.68 -25.64
C LEU A 356 3.19 -18.65 -26.40
N ALA A 357 3.09 -18.72 -27.73
CA ALA A 357 3.99 -19.54 -28.55
C ALA A 357 5.47 -19.09 -28.46
N ARG A 358 5.72 -17.82 -28.10
CA ARG A 358 7.07 -17.29 -27.83
C ARG A 358 7.54 -17.59 -26.41
N ASP A 359 6.60 -17.70 -25.46
CA ASP A 359 6.86 -17.93 -24.04
C ASP A 359 6.06 -19.12 -23.49
N ASP A 360 6.45 -20.34 -23.88
CA ASP A 360 5.88 -21.59 -23.33
C ASP A 360 6.44 -21.92 -21.93
N THR A 361 6.49 -20.91 -21.06
CA THR A 361 6.82 -21.09 -19.65
C THR A 361 5.56 -21.11 -18.78
N ALA A 362 5.72 -21.50 -17.52
CA ALA A 362 4.64 -21.36 -16.54
C ALA A 362 4.25 -19.90 -16.30
N SER A 363 5.17 -18.94 -16.51
CA SER A 363 4.86 -17.49 -16.43
C SER A 363 4.03 -17.05 -17.61
N GLY A 364 4.46 -17.39 -18.84
CA GLY A 364 3.73 -17.11 -20.07
C GLY A 364 2.31 -17.66 -20.06
N LYS A 365 2.09 -18.88 -19.54
CA LYS A 365 0.74 -19.46 -19.37
C LYS A 365 -0.15 -18.65 -18.44
N ARG A 366 0.38 -18.06 -17.37
CA ARG A 366 -0.39 -17.20 -16.47
C ARG A 366 -0.75 -15.87 -17.15
N HIS A 367 0.21 -15.26 -17.83
CA HIS A 367 -0.02 -14.02 -18.58
C HIS A 367 -1.05 -14.21 -19.70
N HIS A 368 -0.94 -15.31 -20.43
CA HIS A 368 -1.90 -15.73 -21.45
C HIS A 368 -3.32 -15.83 -20.89
N VAL A 369 -3.51 -16.60 -19.81
CA VAL A 369 -4.82 -16.74 -19.16
C VAL A 369 -5.37 -15.40 -18.67
N ARG A 370 -4.52 -14.56 -18.06
CA ARG A 370 -4.91 -13.21 -17.64
C ARG A 370 -5.38 -12.36 -18.82
N CYS A 371 -4.63 -12.34 -19.92
CA CYS A 371 -4.95 -11.57 -21.12
C CYS A 371 -6.24 -12.06 -21.79
N LEU A 372 -6.46 -13.38 -21.85
CA LEU A 372 -7.70 -13.92 -22.41
C LEU A 372 -8.92 -13.54 -21.58
N ALA A 373 -8.82 -13.60 -20.24
CA ALA A 373 -9.88 -13.24 -19.31
C ALA A 373 -10.09 -11.71 -19.19
N SER A 374 -9.12 -10.90 -19.62
CA SER A 374 -9.21 -9.44 -19.57
C SER A 374 -9.96 -8.80 -20.73
N ARG A 375 -10.17 -9.51 -21.84
CA ARG A 375 -10.82 -8.94 -23.03
C ARG A 375 -12.22 -8.36 -22.74
N PRO A 376 -12.58 -7.22 -23.35
CA PRO A 376 -13.80 -6.47 -23.02
C PRO A 376 -15.05 -7.08 -23.69
N SER A 377 -15.48 -8.26 -23.24
CA SER A 377 -16.66 -8.95 -23.77
C SER A 377 -17.45 -9.63 -22.67
N GLU A 378 -18.78 -9.54 -22.72
CA GLU A 378 -19.69 -10.24 -21.81
C GLU A 378 -19.45 -11.76 -21.82
N ALA A 379 -19.22 -12.34 -22.99
CA ALA A 379 -18.94 -13.77 -23.13
C ALA A 379 -17.63 -14.17 -22.42
N VAL A 380 -16.61 -13.30 -22.50
CA VAL A 380 -15.32 -13.51 -21.81
C VAL A 380 -15.50 -13.42 -20.30
N LYS A 381 -16.27 -12.45 -19.79
CA LYS A 381 -16.58 -12.35 -18.35
C LYS A 381 -17.36 -13.55 -17.85
N ALA A 382 -18.34 -14.04 -18.62
CA ALA A 382 -19.10 -15.23 -18.28
C ALA A 382 -18.22 -16.48 -18.24
N GLN A 383 -17.30 -16.63 -19.19
CA GLN A 383 -16.35 -17.74 -19.22
C GLN A 383 -15.39 -17.69 -18.03
N ALA A 384 -14.80 -16.53 -17.72
CA ALA A 384 -13.90 -16.37 -16.59
C ALA A 384 -14.61 -16.63 -15.25
N TRP A 385 -15.83 -16.13 -15.09
CA TRP A 385 -16.69 -16.43 -13.94
C TRP A 385 -16.93 -17.93 -13.79
N ALA A 386 -17.39 -18.59 -14.85
CA ALA A 386 -17.67 -20.03 -14.81
C ALA A 386 -16.41 -20.85 -14.49
N ALA A 387 -15.26 -20.48 -15.05
CA ALA A 387 -13.99 -21.18 -14.82
C ALA A 387 -13.53 -21.14 -13.35
N VAL A 388 -13.84 -20.05 -12.64
CA VAL A 388 -13.41 -19.81 -11.24
C VAL A 388 -14.49 -20.21 -10.21
N VAL A 389 -15.77 -19.95 -10.51
CA VAL A 389 -16.89 -20.08 -9.56
C VAL A 389 -17.65 -21.39 -9.75
N GLU A 390 -17.76 -21.89 -10.99
CA GLU A 390 -18.58 -23.06 -11.32
C GLU A 390 -17.74 -24.32 -11.53
N SER A 391 -16.41 -24.17 -11.58
CA SER A 391 -15.44 -25.23 -11.82
C SER A 391 -14.34 -25.22 -10.74
N ASP A 392 -13.68 -26.35 -10.53
CA ASP A 392 -12.55 -26.56 -9.62
C ASP A 392 -11.28 -27.03 -10.36
N LYS A 393 -11.31 -27.03 -11.70
CA LYS A 393 -10.24 -27.57 -12.55
C LYS A 393 -8.97 -26.72 -12.60
N LEU A 394 -9.06 -25.43 -12.31
CA LEU A 394 -7.93 -24.52 -12.38
C LEU A 394 -7.00 -24.71 -11.18
N SER A 395 -5.69 -24.63 -11.41
CA SER A 395 -4.72 -24.51 -10.33
C SER A 395 -4.84 -23.15 -9.64
N ASN A 396 -4.32 -23.01 -8.42
CA ASN A 396 -4.31 -21.73 -7.69
C ASN A 396 -3.78 -20.57 -8.53
N ALA A 397 -2.68 -20.80 -9.25
CA ALA A 397 -2.04 -19.79 -10.09
C ALA A 397 -2.91 -19.37 -11.29
N LEU A 398 -3.69 -20.29 -11.85
CA LEU A 398 -4.60 -19.99 -12.96
C LEU A 398 -5.91 -19.37 -12.47
N VAL A 399 -6.38 -19.71 -11.25
CA VAL A 399 -7.48 -19.00 -10.58
C VAL A 399 -7.09 -17.54 -10.39
N GLU A 400 -5.92 -17.27 -9.81
CA GLU A 400 -5.43 -15.90 -9.60
C GLU A 400 -5.29 -15.12 -10.92
N ALA A 401 -4.71 -15.74 -11.95
CA ALA A 401 -4.58 -15.12 -13.27
C ALA A 401 -5.94 -14.82 -13.91
N THR A 402 -6.90 -15.75 -13.81
CA THR A 402 -8.25 -15.57 -14.35
C THR A 402 -9.00 -14.46 -13.63
N ILE A 403 -8.94 -14.43 -12.30
CA ILE A 403 -9.53 -13.37 -11.47
C ILE A 403 -8.94 -12.00 -11.83
N ALA A 404 -7.61 -11.91 -11.92
CA ALA A 404 -6.96 -10.66 -12.28
C ALA A 404 -7.24 -10.21 -13.72
N GLY A 405 -7.53 -11.14 -14.64
CA GLY A 405 -8.06 -10.83 -15.96
C GLY A 405 -9.51 -10.37 -15.89
N PHE A 406 -10.35 -11.04 -15.10
CA PHE A 406 -11.75 -10.69 -14.91
C PHE A 406 -11.92 -9.25 -14.38
N GLU A 407 -11.23 -8.89 -13.30
CA GLU A 407 -11.30 -7.58 -12.62
C GLU A 407 -10.56 -6.47 -13.38
N GLN A 408 -11.18 -5.92 -14.42
CA GLN A 408 -10.67 -4.76 -15.16
C GLN A 408 -11.42 -3.48 -14.78
N SER A 409 -10.72 -2.48 -14.25
CA SER A 409 -11.28 -1.19 -13.84
C SER A 409 -11.82 -0.34 -15.00
N SER A 410 -11.36 -0.59 -16.23
CA SER A 410 -11.90 0.03 -17.46
C SER A 410 -13.21 -0.61 -17.93
N GLN A 411 -13.65 -1.71 -17.31
CA GLN A 411 -14.80 -2.52 -17.75
C GLN A 411 -15.88 -2.68 -16.67
N ARG A 412 -16.04 -1.67 -15.81
CA ARG A 412 -16.97 -1.70 -14.65
C ARG A 412 -18.39 -2.11 -15.03
N GLU A 413 -18.87 -1.68 -16.19
CA GLU A 413 -20.19 -2.03 -16.71
C GLU A 413 -20.35 -3.52 -17.00
N LEU A 414 -19.31 -4.17 -17.56
CA LEU A 414 -19.31 -5.62 -17.80
C LEU A 414 -19.27 -6.44 -16.49
N LEU A 415 -18.79 -5.84 -15.40
CA LEU A 415 -18.71 -6.47 -14.07
C LEU A 415 -20.00 -6.31 -13.27
N ALA A 416 -20.83 -5.30 -13.58
CA ALA A 416 -22.04 -4.98 -12.81
C ALA A 416 -23.00 -6.16 -12.60
N PRO A 417 -23.27 -7.04 -13.60
CA PRO A 417 -24.16 -8.20 -13.43
C PRO A 417 -23.67 -9.23 -12.39
N TYR A 418 -22.38 -9.23 -12.05
CA TYR A 418 -21.77 -10.20 -11.14
C TYR A 418 -21.82 -9.77 -9.67
N ALA A 419 -22.10 -8.49 -9.39
CA ALA A 419 -22.14 -7.98 -8.02
C ALA A 419 -23.15 -8.72 -7.15
N LYS A 420 -24.35 -8.99 -7.68
CA LYS A 420 -25.35 -9.80 -6.97
C LYS A 420 -24.93 -11.27 -6.88
N ARG A 421 -24.44 -11.83 -7.99
CA ARG A 421 -24.05 -13.25 -8.09
C ARG A 421 -22.93 -13.60 -7.11
N TYR A 422 -22.04 -12.66 -6.80
CA TYR A 422 -20.99 -12.82 -5.80
C TYR A 422 -21.55 -13.27 -4.45
N PHE A 423 -22.53 -12.54 -3.90
CA PHE A 423 -23.10 -12.86 -2.60
C PHE A 423 -23.88 -14.19 -2.61
N GLU A 424 -24.42 -14.60 -3.75
CA GLU A 424 -25.15 -15.87 -3.91
C GLU A 424 -24.22 -17.10 -3.85
N VAL A 425 -22.92 -16.96 -4.12
CA VAL A 425 -22.01 -18.11 -4.31
C VAL A 425 -20.90 -18.24 -3.26
N ILE A 426 -20.54 -17.17 -2.56
CA ILE A 426 -19.31 -17.14 -1.74
C ILE A 426 -19.29 -18.15 -0.59
N GLU A 427 -20.43 -18.45 0.02
CA GLU A 427 -20.51 -19.49 1.07
C GLU A 427 -20.22 -20.88 0.53
N ARG A 428 -20.87 -21.22 -0.59
CA ARG A 428 -20.67 -22.50 -1.27
C ARG A 428 -19.20 -22.64 -1.66
N ILE A 429 -18.61 -21.60 -2.24
CA ILE A 429 -17.19 -21.60 -2.62
C ILE A 429 -16.30 -21.84 -1.40
N TRP A 430 -16.56 -21.16 -0.29
CA TRP A 430 -15.78 -21.36 0.93
C TRP A 430 -15.90 -22.78 1.49
N ALA A 431 -17.11 -23.35 1.48
CA ALA A 431 -17.37 -24.69 2.00
C ALA A 431 -16.77 -25.81 1.11
N GLU A 432 -16.75 -25.62 -0.20
CA GLU A 432 -16.36 -26.68 -1.15
C GLU A 432 -14.90 -26.62 -1.61
N ARG A 433 -14.29 -25.43 -1.63
CA ARG A 433 -12.95 -25.24 -2.20
C ARG A 433 -11.89 -25.25 -1.12
N SER A 434 -10.64 -25.49 -1.53
CA SER A 434 -9.50 -25.29 -0.64
C SER A 434 -9.49 -23.85 -0.14
N ILE A 435 -9.08 -23.64 1.12
CA ILE A 435 -8.99 -22.30 1.73
C ILE A 435 -8.22 -21.29 0.87
N GLN A 436 -7.18 -21.73 0.15
CA GLN A 436 -6.41 -20.84 -0.72
C GLN A 436 -7.25 -20.33 -1.89
N ILE A 437 -7.99 -21.23 -2.57
CA ILE A 437 -8.90 -20.86 -3.66
C ILE A 437 -10.05 -20.02 -3.10
N GLY A 438 -10.65 -20.42 -1.97
CA GLY A 438 -11.69 -19.64 -1.30
C GLY A 438 -11.25 -18.20 -1.02
N MET A 439 -10.05 -18.00 -0.47
CA MET A 439 -9.48 -16.67 -0.25
C MET A 439 -9.29 -15.88 -1.55
N HIS A 440 -8.77 -16.50 -2.60
CA HIS A 440 -8.59 -15.82 -3.90
C HIS A 440 -9.94 -15.39 -4.49
N VAL A 441 -10.96 -16.26 -4.48
CA VAL A 441 -12.29 -15.97 -5.04
C VAL A 441 -13.00 -14.91 -4.22
N VAL A 442 -13.05 -15.05 -2.89
CA VAL A 442 -13.77 -14.11 -2.03
C VAL A 442 -13.17 -12.70 -2.11
N ARG A 443 -11.84 -12.58 -2.09
CA ARG A 443 -11.18 -11.26 -2.21
C ARG A 443 -11.23 -10.72 -3.63
N GLY A 444 -10.93 -11.58 -4.59
CA GLY A 444 -10.69 -11.19 -5.97
C GLY A 444 -11.95 -10.99 -6.80
N MET A 445 -13.08 -11.59 -6.44
CA MET A 445 -14.36 -11.40 -7.14
C MET A 445 -15.30 -10.46 -6.39
N PHE A 446 -14.85 -9.86 -5.28
CA PHE A 446 -15.65 -8.90 -4.54
C PHE A 446 -15.96 -7.69 -5.43
N PRO A 447 -17.22 -7.24 -5.55
CA PRO A 447 -17.63 -6.20 -6.48
C PRO A 447 -17.24 -4.77 -6.05
N GLY A 448 -16.01 -4.58 -5.56
CA GLY A 448 -15.47 -3.31 -5.09
C GLY A 448 -15.41 -2.25 -6.19
N LEU A 449 -15.20 -2.65 -7.44
CA LEU A 449 -15.15 -1.75 -8.60
C LEU A 449 -16.52 -1.15 -8.99
N GLN A 450 -17.61 -1.53 -8.34
CA GLN A 450 -18.90 -0.86 -8.56
C GLN A 450 -18.97 0.51 -7.89
N ASP A 451 -18.08 0.81 -6.93
CA ASP A 451 -18.00 2.11 -6.23
C ASP A 451 -19.37 2.65 -5.77
N SER A 452 -20.25 1.75 -5.33
CA SER A 452 -21.64 2.10 -5.07
C SER A 452 -22.01 1.90 -3.59
N PRO A 453 -22.75 2.84 -3.00
CA PRO A 453 -23.38 2.64 -1.69
C PRO A 453 -24.29 1.40 -1.66
N ALA A 454 -24.86 1.00 -2.81
CA ALA A 454 -25.68 -0.20 -2.93
C ALA A 454 -24.86 -1.49 -2.71
N THR A 455 -23.64 -1.57 -3.26
CA THR A 455 -22.72 -2.69 -3.00
C THR A 455 -22.36 -2.75 -1.52
N LEU A 456 -22.09 -1.59 -0.89
CA LEU A 456 -21.79 -1.53 0.53
C LEU A 456 -22.96 -2.04 1.38
N ALA A 457 -24.19 -1.59 1.08
CA ALA A 457 -25.39 -2.05 1.75
C ALA A 457 -25.68 -3.55 1.54
N ALA A 458 -25.43 -4.07 0.33
CA ALA A 458 -25.54 -5.50 0.05
C ALA A 458 -24.52 -6.33 0.85
N THR A 459 -23.30 -5.80 1.00
CA THR A 459 -22.26 -6.42 1.83
C THR A 459 -22.67 -6.45 3.30
N ASP A 460 -23.20 -5.34 3.81
CA ASP A 460 -23.70 -5.24 5.19
C ASP A 460 -24.88 -6.18 5.45
N ALA A 461 -25.83 -6.27 4.50
CA ALA A 461 -26.94 -7.21 4.57
C ALA A 461 -26.47 -8.65 4.60
N TRP A 462 -25.53 -9.02 3.71
CA TRP A 462 -24.95 -10.37 3.70
C TRP A 462 -24.28 -10.70 5.04
N LEU A 463 -23.49 -9.78 5.61
CA LEU A 463 -22.84 -9.98 6.91
C LEU A 463 -23.84 -10.13 8.08
N ALA A 464 -25.01 -9.49 8.01
CA ALA A 464 -26.05 -9.60 9.02
C ALA A 464 -26.90 -10.88 8.87
N GLU A 465 -27.17 -11.31 7.63
CA GLU A 465 -27.99 -12.49 7.36
C GLU A 465 -27.23 -13.81 7.56
N HIS A 466 -25.90 -13.78 7.49
CA HIS A 466 -25.05 -14.98 7.52
C HIS A 466 -24.11 -15.00 8.74
N GLU A 467 -24.63 -14.72 9.93
CA GLU A 467 -23.86 -14.72 11.20
C GLU A 467 -23.18 -16.07 11.48
N ASP A 468 -23.81 -17.17 11.05
CA ASP A 468 -23.33 -18.54 11.22
C ASP A 468 -22.32 -18.98 10.15
N ALA A 469 -22.04 -18.15 9.14
CA ALA A 469 -21.02 -18.47 8.13
C ALA A 469 -19.62 -18.58 8.76
N ALA A 470 -18.73 -19.31 8.09
CA ALA A 470 -17.37 -19.54 8.57
C ALA A 470 -16.68 -18.20 8.99
N PRO A 471 -16.10 -18.09 10.20
CA PRO A 471 -15.52 -16.84 10.68
C PRO A 471 -14.46 -16.24 9.74
N ALA A 472 -13.67 -17.11 9.10
CA ALA A 472 -12.67 -16.74 8.11
C ALA A 472 -13.29 -16.10 6.85
N LEU A 473 -14.39 -16.67 6.34
CA LEU A 473 -15.15 -16.08 5.24
C LEU A 473 -15.71 -14.70 5.63
N ARG A 474 -16.38 -14.61 6.78
CA ARG A 474 -16.94 -13.36 7.29
C ARG A 474 -15.88 -12.28 7.45
N ARG A 475 -14.69 -12.64 7.94
CA ARG A 475 -13.52 -11.75 8.03
C ARG A 475 -13.13 -11.18 6.66
N LEU A 476 -13.03 -12.02 5.63
CA LEU A 476 -12.68 -11.56 4.28
C LEU A 476 -13.71 -10.59 3.70
N VAL A 477 -14.99 -10.87 3.89
CA VAL A 477 -16.08 -9.98 3.44
C VAL A 477 -16.06 -8.67 4.22
N LEU A 478 -15.81 -8.70 5.53
CA LEU A 478 -15.67 -7.52 6.38
C LEU A 478 -14.46 -6.66 5.98
N GLU A 479 -13.33 -7.27 5.62
CA GLU A 479 -12.16 -6.56 5.12
C GLU A 479 -12.44 -5.86 3.78
N ALA A 480 -13.11 -6.55 2.84
CA ALA A 480 -13.49 -5.98 1.55
C ALA A 480 -14.51 -4.85 1.71
N ARG A 481 -15.45 -5.01 2.63
CA ARG A 481 -16.42 -3.99 3.06
C ARG A 481 -15.73 -2.71 3.56
N ASP A 482 -14.72 -2.84 4.42
CA ASP A 482 -13.98 -1.68 4.95
C ASP A 482 -13.20 -0.94 3.85
N ASP A 483 -12.53 -1.66 2.96
CA ASP A 483 -11.83 -1.05 1.83
C ASP A 483 -12.80 -0.29 0.91
N LEU A 484 -13.98 -0.85 0.61
CA LEU A 484 -15.01 -0.16 -0.17
C LEU A 484 -15.53 1.09 0.54
N ALA A 485 -15.85 0.99 1.84
CA ALA A 485 -16.32 2.14 2.62
C ALA A 485 -15.26 3.25 2.67
N ARG A 486 -13.98 2.88 2.74
CA ARG A 486 -12.87 3.82 2.69
C ARG A 486 -12.68 4.45 1.31
N ALA A 487 -12.79 3.66 0.24
CA ALA A 487 -12.76 4.14 -1.13
C ALA A 487 -13.86 5.20 -1.37
N LEU A 488 -15.10 4.94 -0.94
CA LEU A 488 -16.22 5.88 -1.05
C LEU A 488 -15.95 7.22 -0.33
N ARG A 489 -15.43 7.18 0.91
CA ARG A 489 -15.02 8.42 1.62
C ARG A 489 -13.91 9.17 0.90
N GLY A 490 -12.94 8.44 0.34
CA GLY A 490 -11.87 9.03 -0.48
C GLY A 490 -12.41 9.72 -1.74
N GLN A 491 -13.38 9.11 -2.41
CA GLN A 491 -14.04 9.66 -3.59
C GLN A 491 -14.84 10.93 -3.26
N GLU A 492 -15.49 10.97 -2.10
CA GLU A 492 -16.17 12.17 -1.60
C GLU A 492 -15.18 13.30 -1.27
N CYS A 493 -14.08 12.98 -0.60
CA CYS A 493 -12.99 13.93 -0.33
C CYS A 493 -12.42 14.50 -1.64
N ASP A 494 -12.16 13.64 -2.64
CA ASP A 494 -11.64 14.06 -3.94
C ASP A 494 -12.66 14.93 -4.71
N ARG A 495 -13.96 14.63 -4.62
CA ARG A 495 -15.02 15.41 -5.26
C ARG A 495 -15.16 16.82 -4.66
N ALA A 496 -14.82 16.99 -3.38
CA ALA A 496 -14.92 18.27 -2.69
C ALA A 496 -13.72 19.21 -2.95
N ALA A 497 -12.68 18.72 -3.63
CA ALA A 497 -11.44 19.44 -3.92
C ALA A 497 -11.54 20.43 -5.08
#